data_AF-A0A496UJ29-F1
#
_entry.id   AF-A0A496UJ29-F1
#
_cell.length_a   1.000
_cell.length_b   1.000
_cell.length_c   1.000
_cell.angle_alpha   90.00
_cell.angle_beta   90.00
_cell.angle_gamma   90.00
#
_symmetry.space_group_name_H-M   'P 1'
#
loop_
_entity.id
_entity.type
_entity.pdbx_description
1 polymer ?
#
loop_
_entity_poly.entity_id
_entity_poly.type
_entity_poly.pdbx_seq_one_letter_code
_entity_poly.pdbx_strand_id
1 'polypeptide(L)'
;MAEPSKRLESYDERPFYWSSSDSMRTADRNASLDDVTTYIYQSLVDYQGKWEKTAISEWTVTLPYARDWRAGNLIKNTTTGEVYTIDSVVDELKHTVRLSGNVTPQLGDRFELADENMVNFVSAYPQVYAEPETWKDTITFKVDRREPGTIQSHPFDGRKEIKPRVRQIIVDPDYPDFHVQILGQWFDNLLKFDCWSVTNRGADNLISWFEDFLFKYTWVWKKNGVQEILYMNRSMDEEVIKWRDDIVNRTLYYYFRTEKIILLREHDFTQFDIIASLGSSIYDPTPSGIQASGVTVINDGETLGI
;
A
#
# COMPACT_ATOMS: atom_id res chain seq x y z
N MET A 1 18.81 -48.33 26.21
CA MET A 1 19.40 -47.03 25.84
C MET A 1 18.44 -46.37 24.87
N ALA A 2 17.71 -45.34 25.32
CA ALA A 2 16.73 -44.63 24.51
C ALA A 2 17.44 -43.50 23.75
N GLU A 3 17.27 -43.46 22.43
CA GLU A 3 17.80 -42.38 21.59
C GLU A 3 17.12 -41.04 21.93
N PRO A 4 17.88 -39.94 22.04
CA PRO A 4 17.29 -38.64 22.30
C PRO A 4 16.62 -38.09 21.04
N SER A 5 15.33 -37.78 21.19
CA SER A 5 14.49 -37.01 20.28
C SER A 5 15.24 -35.81 19.69
N LYS A 6 15.37 -35.78 18.35
CA LYS A 6 15.92 -34.64 17.61
C LYS A 6 14.95 -33.45 17.75
N ARG A 7 15.45 -32.42 18.42
CA ARG A 7 14.81 -31.10 18.58
C ARG A 7 14.55 -30.51 17.19
N LEU A 8 13.27 -30.26 16.87
CA LEU A 8 12.86 -29.49 15.70
C LEU A 8 13.51 -28.11 15.78
N GLU A 9 14.40 -27.81 14.83
CA GLU A 9 15.01 -26.50 14.68
C GLU A 9 13.92 -25.48 14.34
N SER A 10 13.89 -24.38 15.09
CA SER A 10 12.97 -23.27 14.87
C SER A 10 13.22 -22.65 13.50
N TYR A 11 12.17 -22.51 12.69
CA TYR A 11 12.18 -21.81 11.41
C TYR A 11 12.84 -20.44 11.54
N ASP A 12 13.92 -20.21 10.78
CA ASP A 12 14.57 -18.90 10.64
C ASP A 12 13.77 -18.08 9.61
N GLU A 13 12.67 -17.46 10.05
CA GLU A 13 11.86 -16.55 9.23
C GLU A 13 12.59 -15.22 9.04
N ARG A 14 13.65 -15.19 8.22
CA ARG A 14 14.28 -13.92 7.86
C ARG A 14 13.37 -13.17 6.89
N PRO A 15 12.86 -11.97 7.24
CA PRO A 15 12.07 -11.18 6.31
C PRO A 15 12.92 -10.81 5.08
N PHE A 16 12.34 -11.04 3.90
CA PHE A 16 12.93 -10.67 2.62
C PHE A 16 13.19 -9.16 2.57
N TYR A 17 14.45 -8.76 2.48
CA TYR A 17 14.86 -7.36 2.40
C TYR A 17 14.67 -6.83 0.98
N TRP A 18 13.79 -5.83 0.83
CA TRP A 18 13.74 -4.97 -0.35
C TRP A 18 15.15 -4.42 -0.64
N SER A 19 15.58 -4.43 -1.91
CA SER A 19 16.94 -4.07 -2.31
C SER A 19 17.35 -2.70 -1.76
N SER A 20 18.52 -2.67 -1.12
CA SER A 20 19.02 -1.66 -0.18
C SER A 20 19.46 -0.31 -0.76
N SER A 21 19.21 -0.03 -2.04
CA SER A 21 19.61 1.25 -2.66
C SER A 21 18.67 2.43 -2.35
N ASP A 22 17.61 2.23 -1.56
CA ASP A 22 16.62 3.28 -1.20
C ASP A 22 16.51 3.49 0.33
N SER A 23 17.62 3.24 1.04
CA SER A 23 17.71 3.13 2.50
C SER A 23 17.69 4.47 3.28
N MET A 24 17.46 5.60 2.61
CA MET A 24 17.28 6.91 3.26
C MET A 24 15.81 7.35 3.41
N ARG A 25 14.83 6.49 3.08
CA ARG A 25 13.39 6.83 3.03
C ARG A 25 12.51 6.07 4.03
N THR A 26 13.05 5.51 5.10
CA THR A 26 12.31 4.55 5.95
C THR A 26 11.51 5.16 7.10
N ALA A 27 11.64 6.47 7.40
CA ALA A 27 10.95 7.08 8.54
C ALA A 27 9.60 7.75 8.21
N ASP A 28 9.39 8.20 6.97
CA ASP A 28 8.19 8.99 6.59
C ASP A 28 7.38 8.35 5.46
N ARG A 29 7.28 7.02 5.44
CA ARG A 29 6.44 6.35 4.44
C ARG A 29 4.99 6.46 4.88
N ASN A 30 4.22 7.28 4.17
CA ASN A 30 2.77 7.31 4.25
C ASN A 30 2.22 6.73 2.97
N ALA A 31 1.52 5.60 3.07
CA ALA A 31 0.93 4.94 1.92
C ALA A 31 -0.43 5.58 1.59
N SER A 32 -0.60 5.95 0.32
CA SER A 32 -1.91 6.26 -0.24
C SER A 32 -2.71 4.97 -0.51
N LEU A 33 -3.97 5.11 -0.91
CA LEU A 33 -4.80 3.97 -1.27
C LEU A 33 -4.29 3.24 -2.52
N ASP A 34 -3.70 3.97 -3.46
CA ASP A 34 -3.12 3.39 -4.68
C ASP A 34 -1.87 2.56 -4.36
N ASP A 35 -1.04 3.07 -3.44
CA ASP A 35 0.12 2.34 -2.90
C ASP A 35 -0.33 1.05 -2.22
N VAL A 36 -1.40 1.08 -1.41
CA VAL A 36 -1.96 -0.13 -0.78
C VAL A 36 -2.30 -1.19 -1.83
N THR A 37 -3.02 -0.82 -2.89
CA THR A 37 -3.41 -1.78 -3.93
C THR A 37 -2.21 -2.30 -4.72
N THR A 38 -1.21 -1.45 -4.94
CA THR A 38 0.06 -1.84 -5.57
C THR A 38 0.85 -2.80 -4.69
N TYR A 39 0.93 -2.53 -3.38
CA TYR A 39 1.59 -3.42 -2.42
C TYR A 39 0.91 -4.78 -2.35
N ILE A 40 -0.42 -4.82 -2.34
CA ILE A 40 -1.18 -6.07 -2.38
C ILE A 40 -0.84 -6.85 -3.65
N TYR A 41 -0.91 -6.20 -4.83
CA TYR A 41 -0.59 -6.85 -6.10
C TYR A 41 0.84 -7.42 -6.12
N GLN A 42 1.84 -6.61 -5.78
CA GLN A 42 3.24 -7.05 -5.75
C GLN A 42 3.48 -8.18 -4.75
N SER A 43 2.90 -8.05 -3.56
CA SER A 43 3.00 -9.09 -2.52
C SER A 43 2.32 -10.38 -2.97
N LEU A 44 1.23 -10.28 -3.72
CA LEU A 44 0.50 -11.43 -4.25
C LEU A 44 1.33 -12.15 -5.32
N VAL A 45 1.97 -11.42 -6.24
CA VAL A 45 2.91 -11.98 -7.23
C VAL A 45 4.05 -12.71 -6.51
N ASP A 46 4.63 -12.09 -5.48
CA ASP A 46 5.69 -12.71 -4.68
C ASP A 46 5.20 -13.94 -3.92
N TYR A 47 4.02 -13.87 -3.32
CA TYR A 47 3.41 -14.96 -2.54
C TYR A 47 3.08 -16.18 -3.40
N GLN A 48 2.55 -15.93 -4.60
CA GLN A 48 2.20 -16.95 -5.58
C GLN A 48 3.39 -17.51 -6.33
N GLY A 49 4.51 -16.80 -6.37
CA GLY A 49 5.55 -17.06 -7.37
C GLY A 49 6.94 -17.16 -6.81
N LYS A 50 7.17 -17.08 -5.50
CA LYS A 50 8.52 -17.14 -4.95
C LYS A 50 8.59 -18.06 -3.74
N TRP A 51 9.37 -19.12 -3.88
CA TRP A 51 9.63 -20.09 -2.80
C TRP A 51 11.11 -20.36 -2.66
N GLU A 52 11.51 -20.77 -1.46
CA GLU A 52 12.87 -21.20 -1.16
C GLU A 52 12.85 -22.70 -0.82
N LYS A 53 13.82 -23.46 -1.32
CA LYS A 53 13.95 -24.87 -0.93
C LYS A 53 14.26 -24.96 0.57
N THR A 54 13.35 -25.56 1.34
CA THR A 54 13.53 -25.78 2.78
C THR A 54 13.93 -27.22 3.15
N ALA A 55 13.65 -28.20 2.28
CA ALA A 55 13.89 -29.62 2.56
C ALA A 55 15.10 -30.19 1.82
N ILE A 56 15.79 -31.15 2.46
CA ILE A 56 17.06 -31.75 2.00
C ILE A 56 16.86 -32.83 0.92
N SER A 57 15.64 -33.33 0.72
CA SER A 57 15.41 -34.34 -0.33
C SER A 57 15.70 -33.78 -1.72
N GLU A 58 16.45 -34.53 -2.51
CA GLU A 58 17.04 -34.07 -3.78
C GLU A 58 16.00 -33.47 -4.74
N TRP A 59 14.86 -34.13 -4.91
CA TRP A 59 13.84 -33.76 -5.90
C TRP A 59 12.53 -33.26 -5.30
N THR A 60 12.48 -33.00 -3.99
CA THR A 60 11.24 -32.55 -3.35
C THR A 60 11.37 -31.11 -2.90
N VAL A 61 10.36 -30.30 -3.21
CA VAL A 61 10.28 -28.89 -2.83
C VAL A 61 8.93 -28.65 -2.17
N THR A 62 8.93 -27.83 -1.11
CA THR A 62 7.71 -27.38 -0.44
C THR A 62 7.36 -25.98 -0.95
N LEU A 63 6.13 -25.83 -1.43
CA LEU A 63 5.58 -24.63 -2.03
C LEU A 63 4.42 -24.13 -1.16
N PRO A 64 4.69 -23.64 0.06
CA PRO A 64 3.68 -23.48 1.11
C PRO A 64 2.50 -22.54 0.77
N TYR A 65 2.64 -21.75 -0.30
CA TYR A 65 1.67 -20.74 -0.71
C TYR A 65 1.29 -20.82 -2.17
N ALA A 66 1.86 -21.79 -2.89
CA ALA A 66 1.38 -22.08 -4.23
C ALA A 66 -0.10 -22.47 -4.15
N ARG A 67 -0.80 -22.39 -5.28
CA ARG A 67 -2.19 -22.84 -5.39
C ARG A 67 -2.36 -23.66 -6.65
N ASP A 68 -3.25 -24.64 -6.66
CA ASP A 68 -3.65 -25.35 -7.89
C ASP A 68 -2.48 -25.95 -8.71
N TRP A 69 -1.36 -26.31 -8.08
CA TRP A 69 -0.25 -26.97 -8.77
C TRP A 69 -0.67 -28.39 -9.16
N ARG A 70 -0.31 -28.77 -10.38
CA ARG A 70 -0.62 -30.07 -10.97
C ARG A 70 0.64 -30.66 -11.57
N ALA A 71 0.62 -31.99 -11.70
CA ALA A 71 1.64 -32.68 -12.50
C ALA A 71 1.66 -32.07 -13.92
N GLY A 72 2.86 -31.78 -14.41
CA GLY A 72 3.09 -31.12 -15.70
C GLY A 72 3.32 -29.60 -15.61
N ASN A 73 3.00 -28.92 -14.50
CA ASN A 73 3.34 -27.50 -14.39
C ASN A 73 4.85 -27.28 -14.36
N LEU A 74 5.27 -26.14 -14.90
CA LEU A 74 6.67 -25.75 -14.99
C LEU A 74 7.06 -24.80 -13.86
N ILE A 75 8.20 -25.06 -13.24
CA ILE A 75 8.79 -24.24 -12.18
C ILE A 75 10.19 -23.83 -12.63
N LYS A 76 10.49 -22.54 -12.61
CA LYS A 76 11.79 -21.99 -12.92
C LYS A 76 12.56 -21.69 -11.65
N ASN A 77 13.82 -22.11 -11.59
CA ASN A 77 14.74 -21.72 -10.53
C ASN A 77 15.36 -20.38 -10.91
N THR A 78 15.02 -19.35 -10.15
CA THR A 78 15.51 -17.97 -10.36
C THR A 78 16.99 -17.81 -10.03
N THR A 79 17.58 -18.71 -9.23
CA THR A 79 19.00 -18.70 -8.89
C THR A 79 19.84 -19.24 -10.04
N THR A 80 19.42 -20.34 -10.66
CA THR A 80 20.20 -21.05 -11.69
C THR A 80 19.71 -20.82 -13.13
N GLY A 81 18.46 -20.41 -13.30
CA GLY A 81 17.78 -20.31 -14.59
C GLY A 81 17.15 -21.62 -15.10
N GLU A 82 17.34 -22.74 -14.39
CA GLU A 82 16.83 -24.05 -14.79
C GLU A 82 15.31 -24.14 -14.68
N VAL A 83 14.68 -24.92 -15.57
CA VAL A 83 13.24 -25.18 -15.55
C VAL A 83 12.97 -26.64 -15.21
N TYR A 84 12.07 -26.83 -14.26
CA TYR A 84 11.65 -28.10 -13.70
C TYR A 84 10.19 -28.37 -14.08
N THR A 85 9.84 -29.64 -14.24
CA THR A 85 8.44 -30.07 -14.35
C THR A 85 8.01 -30.71 -13.04
N ILE A 86 6.82 -30.35 -12.54
CA ILE A 86 6.20 -31.05 -11.41
C ILE A 86 5.82 -32.45 -11.89
N ASP A 87 6.50 -33.47 -11.36
CA ASP A 87 6.23 -34.87 -11.68
C ASP A 87 4.99 -35.38 -10.91
N SER A 88 4.95 -35.13 -9.61
CA SER A 88 3.85 -35.56 -8.74
C SER A 88 3.70 -34.70 -7.49
N VAL A 89 2.49 -34.67 -6.93
CA VAL A 89 2.21 -34.06 -5.62
C VAL A 89 2.45 -35.12 -4.55
N VAL A 90 3.42 -34.87 -3.66
CA VAL A 90 3.83 -35.82 -2.62
C VAL A 90 2.93 -35.69 -1.40
N ASP A 91 2.66 -34.45 -0.98
CA ASP A 91 1.82 -34.15 0.18
C ASP A 91 1.05 -32.85 -0.10
N GLU A 92 -0.25 -32.95 -0.35
CA GLU A 92 -1.11 -31.79 -0.63
C GLU A 92 -1.20 -30.84 0.57
N LEU A 93 -1.23 -31.39 1.80
CA LEU A 93 -1.38 -30.59 3.02
C LEU A 93 -0.12 -29.81 3.36
N LYS A 94 1.05 -30.37 3.04
CA LYS A 94 2.34 -29.67 3.19
C LYS A 94 2.79 -29.00 1.92
N HIS A 95 1.94 -28.93 0.89
CA HIS A 95 2.24 -28.32 -0.40
C HIS A 95 3.58 -28.79 -0.98
N THR A 96 3.84 -30.09 -0.86
CA THR A 96 5.13 -30.68 -1.18
C THR A 96 5.04 -31.43 -2.49
N VAL A 97 5.89 -31.06 -3.45
CA VAL A 97 5.89 -31.60 -4.81
C VAL A 97 7.21 -32.24 -5.15
N ARG A 98 7.16 -33.25 -6.02
CA ARG A 98 8.34 -33.86 -6.63
C ARG A 98 8.60 -33.21 -7.98
N LEU A 99 9.83 -32.77 -8.17
CA LEU A 99 10.30 -32.15 -9.41
C LEU A 99 11.06 -33.16 -10.27
N SER A 100 11.07 -32.91 -11.57
CA SER A 100 11.93 -33.56 -12.54
C SER A 100 12.66 -32.50 -13.37
N GLY A 101 13.94 -32.72 -13.67
CA GLY A 101 14.79 -31.79 -14.41
C GLY A 101 16.20 -32.33 -14.62
N ASN A 102 17.05 -31.55 -15.30
CA ASN A 102 18.42 -31.96 -15.63
C ASN A 102 19.41 -31.76 -14.46
N VAL A 103 19.14 -30.78 -13.59
CA VAL A 103 20.05 -30.38 -12.50
C VAL A 103 19.32 -30.49 -11.17
N THR A 104 19.86 -31.25 -10.23
CA THR A 104 19.25 -31.42 -8.89
C THR A 104 19.18 -30.07 -8.15
N PRO A 105 17.99 -29.62 -7.70
CA PRO A 105 17.86 -28.36 -6.99
C PRO A 105 18.59 -28.37 -5.64
N GLN A 106 19.28 -27.28 -5.33
CA GLN A 106 20.11 -27.12 -4.13
C GLN A 106 19.36 -26.41 -2.99
N LEU A 107 19.84 -26.58 -1.75
CA LEU A 107 19.29 -25.87 -0.60
C LEU A 107 19.54 -24.37 -0.75
N GLY A 108 18.51 -23.55 -0.52
CA GLY A 108 18.56 -22.09 -0.74
C GLY A 108 18.25 -21.64 -2.18
N ASP A 109 18.02 -22.57 -3.11
CA ASP A 109 17.50 -22.23 -4.43
C ASP A 109 16.12 -21.59 -4.33
N ARG A 110 15.89 -20.60 -5.20
CA ARG A 110 14.65 -19.84 -5.25
C ARG A 110 13.85 -20.21 -6.49
N PHE A 111 12.61 -20.60 -6.31
CA PHE A 111 11.73 -21.05 -7.39
C PHE A 111 10.63 -20.05 -7.67
N GLU A 112 10.25 -19.96 -8.94
CA GLU A 112 9.07 -19.28 -9.45
C GLU A 112 8.27 -20.20 -10.37
N LEU A 113 6.95 -20.04 -10.45
CA LEU A 113 6.18 -20.73 -11.48
C LEU A 113 6.54 -20.12 -12.83
N ALA A 114 6.80 -20.97 -13.82
CA ALA A 114 7.14 -20.51 -15.16
C ALA A 114 5.90 -19.99 -15.92
N ASP A 115 4.71 -20.50 -15.58
CA ASP A 115 3.43 -20.00 -16.09
C ASP A 115 2.99 -18.76 -15.29
N GLU A 116 2.47 -17.75 -16.00
CA GLU A 116 2.00 -16.49 -15.40
C GLU A 116 0.91 -16.70 -14.35
N ASN A 117 1.01 -15.98 -13.22
CA ASN A 117 0.10 -15.83 -12.08
C ASN A 117 -1.09 -16.81 -12.02
N MET A 118 -1.12 -17.61 -10.95
CA MET A 118 -2.19 -18.58 -10.69
C MET A 118 -3.53 -17.90 -10.39
N VAL A 119 -3.49 -16.74 -9.72
CA VAL A 119 -4.67 -15.95 -9.42
C VAL A 119 -4.51 -14.55 -9.98
N ASN A 120 -5.48 -14.12 -10.78
CA ASN A 120 -5.53 -12.76 -11.30
C ASN A 120 -5.94 -11.79 -10.18
N PHE A 121 -5.36 -10.60 -10.15
CA PHE A 121 -5.76 -9.53 -9.23
C PHE A 121 -6.02 -8.23 -10.01
N VAL A 122 -7.28 -7.80 -10.04
CA VAL A 122 -7.72 -6.68 -10.89
C VAL A 122 -8.71 -5.75 -10.17
N SER A 123 -8.81 -4.49 -10.60
CA SER A 123 -9.68 -3.48 -9.97
C SER A 123 -11.13 -3.48 -10.47
N ALA A 124 -11.40 -4.17 -11.58
CA ALA A 124 -12.70 -4.21 -12.23
C ALA A 124 -13.25 -5.63 -12.26
N TYR A 125 -14.57 -5.75 -12.39
CA TYR A 125 -15.22 -7.04 -12.64
C TYR A 125 -14.54 -7.73 -13.83
N PRO A 126 -14.17 -9.01 -13.73
CA PRO A 126 -13.60 -9.72 -14.86
C PRO A 126 -14.65 -9.77 -15.96
N GLN A 127 -14.43 -9.04 -17.05
CA GLN A 127 -15.27 -9.20 -18.23
C GLN A 127 -14.93 -10.57 -18.82
N VAL A 128 -15.81 -11.54 -18.63
CA VAL A 128 -15.68 -12.89 -19.19
C VAL A 128 -15.88 -12.79 -20.70
N TYR A 129 -14.82 -12.40 -21.42
CA TYR A 129 -14.70 -12.65 -22.85
C TYR A 129 -13.79 -13.86 -23.14
N ALA A 130 -13.17 -14.42 -22.11
CA ALA A 130 -12.37 -15.63 -22.23
C ALA A 130 -13.28 -16.86 -22.34
N GLU A 131 -12.91 -17.81 -23.20
CA GLU A 131 -13.61 -19.08 -23.30
C GLU A 131 -13.57 -19.81 -21.94
N PRO A 132 -14.68 -20.43 -21.50
CA PRO A 132 -14.84 -20.97 -20.13
C PRO A 132 -13.80 -22.02 -19.74
N GLU A 133 -13.17 -22.69 -20.72
CA GLU A 133 -12.12 -23.69 -20.47
C GLU A 133 -10.81 -23.09 -19.92
N THR A 134 -10.65 -21.76 -19.99
CA THR A 134 -9.41 -21.07 -19.58
C THR A 134 -9.58 -20.16 -18.37
N TRP A 135 -10.71 -20.26 -17.65
CA TRP A 135 -10.94 -19.40 -16.49
C TRP A 135 -9.86 -19.59 -15.43
N LYS A 136 -9.22 -18.48 -15.06
CA LYS A 136 -8.33 -18.40 -13.91
C LYS A 136 -9.08 -17.81 -12.74
N ASP A 137 -8.89 -18.40 -11.57
CA ASP A 137 -9.35 -17.81 -10.31
C ASP A 137 -8.91 -16.35 -10.26
N THR A 138 -9.87 -15.47 -9.93
CA THR A 138 -9.67 -14.03 -10.05
C THR A 138 -10.13 -13.36 -8.78
N ILE A 139 -9.31 -12.49 -8.22
CA ILE A 139 -9.66 -11.62 -7.12
C ILE A 139 -9.86 -10.23 -7.71
N THR A 140 -11.05 -9.67 -7.50
CA THR A 140 -11.30 -8.26 -7.79
C THR A 140 -11.32 -7.46 -6.51
N PHE A 141 -10.83 -6.22 -6.55
CA PHE A 141 -10.98 -5.31 -5.43
C PHE A 141 -11.76 -4.06 -5.86
N LYS A 142 -12.51 -3.50 -4.92
CA LYS A 142 -13.13 -2.18 -5.06
C LYS A 142 -13.11 -1.43 -3.74
N VAL A 143 -13.10 -0.10 -3.83
CA VAL A 143 -13.29 0.77 -2.67
C VAL A 143 -14.78 0.87 -2.40
N ASP A 144 -15.25 0.25 -1.32
CA ASP A 144 -16.67 0.25 -0.96
C ASP A 144 -17.05 1.54 -0.23
N ARG A 145 -16.17 2.00 0.68
CA ARG A 145 -16.35 3.23 1.44
C ARG A 145 -15.01 3.92 1.66
N ARG A 146 -14.97 5.24 1.56
CA ARG A 146 -13.80 6.05 1.89
C ARG A 146 -14.23 7.35 2.56
N GLU A 147 -13.66 7.62 3.74
CA GLU A 147 -14.01 8.80 4.54
C GLU A 147 -12.77 9.40 5.21
N PRO A 148 -12.80 10.68 5.63
CA PRO A 148 -11.75 11.22 6.48
C PRO A 148 -11.62 10.40 7.76
N GLY A 149 -10.39 10.16 8.20
CA GLY A 149 -10.07 9.19 9.24
C GLY A 149 -10.73 9.51 10.58
N THR A 150 -11.23 8.49 11.27
CA THR A 150 -11.79 8.62 12.60
C THR A 150 -10.70 8.86 13.65
N ILE A 151 -10.92 9.85 14.53
CA ILE A 151 -10.02 10.18 15.65
C ILE A 151 -10.24 9.23 16.86
N GLN A 152 -11.42 8.61 16.94
CA GLN A 152 -11.77 7.64 17.97
C GLN A 152 -11.23 6.23 17.66
N SER A 153 -11.50 5.29 18.56
CA SER A 153 -10.97 3.92 18.51
C SER A 153 -11.59 3.03 17.43
N HIS A 154 -12.83 3.31 17.00
CA HIS A 154 -13.54 2.46 16.04
C HIS A 154 -13.53 3.06 14.63
N PRO A 155 -13.21 2.28 13.58
CA PRO A 155 -13.29 2.72 12.20
C PRO A 155 -14.66 3.30 11.83
N PHE A 156 -14.67 4.39 11.05
CA PHE A 156 -15.88 5.04 10.52
C PHE A 156 -16.89 5.61 11.54
N ASP A 157 -16.55 5.62 12.83
CA ASP A 157 -17.43 6.15 13.87
C ASP A 157 -16.97 7.54 14.36
N GLY A 158 -17.86 8.28 15.01
CA GLY A 158 -17.52 9.47 15.78
C GLY A 158 -16.94 10.65 14.99
N ARG A 159 -15.98 11.35 15.63
CA ARG A 159 -15.37 12.57 15.08
C ARG A 159 -14.28 12.23 14.06
N LYS A 160 -14.34 12.89 12.90
CA LYS A 160 -13.43 12.70 11.77
C LYS A 160 -12.39 13.81 11.66
N GLU A 161 -11.21 13.47 11.16
CA GLU A 161 -10.17 14.43 10.79
C GLU A 161 -10.53 15.12 9.45
N ILE A 162 -11.48 16.06 9.49
CA ILE A 162 -12.00 16.73 8.28
C ILE A 162 -10.95 17.62 7.61
N LYS A 163 -10.06 18.24 8.40
CA LYS A 163 -9.01 19.13 7.89
C LYS A 163 -7.65 18.47 8.05
N PRO A 164 -6.75 18.61 7.05
CA PRO A 164 -5.35 18.23 7.20
C PRO A 164 -4.71 18.94 8.40
N ARG A 165 -3.77 18.26 9.05
CA ARG A 165 -2.99 18.78 10.19
C ARG A 165 -1.52 18.85 9.83
N VAL A 166 -0.82 19.85 10.36
CA VAL A 166 0.64 19.93 10.24
C VAL A 166 1.25 18.72 10.93
N ARG A 167 2.03 17.93 10.18
CA ARG A 167 2.82 16.79 10.68
C ARG A 167 4.25 17.23 10.97
N GLN A 168 4.81 18.02 10.07
CA GLN A 168 6.19 18.49 10.14
C GLN A 168 6.32 19.84 9.45
N ILE A 169 7.25 20.66 9.94
CA ILE A 169 7.69 21.88 9.28
C ILE A 169 9.20 21.72 9.08
N ILE A 170 9.67 21.89 7.86
CA ILE A 170 11.09 21.76 7.50
C ILE A 170 11.52 23.05 6.80
N VAL A 171 12.72 23.56 7.07
CA VAL A 171 13.30 24.65 6.29
C VAL A 171 13.61 24.13 4.89
N ASP A 172 13.27 24.90 3.87
CA ASP A 172 13.53 24.49 2.50
C ASP A 172 15.05 24.48 2.22
N PRO A 173 15.64 23.34 1.80
CA PRO A 173 17.09 23.25 1.59
C PRO A 173 17.57 24.13 0.43
N ASP A 174 16.70 24.44 -0.54
CA ASP A 174 17.04 25.24 -1.71
C ASP A 174 16.77 26.74 -1.49
N TYR A 175 15.88 27.09 -0.55
CA TYR A 175 15.44 28.47 -0.31
C TYR A 175 15.33 28.78 1.19
N PRO A 176 16.37 29.36 1.82
CA PRO A 176 16.41 29.58 3.26
C PRO A 176 15.29 30.45 3.85
N ASP A 177 14.69 31.33 3.04
CA ASP A 177 13.56 32.19 3.44
C ASP A 177 12.19 31.50 3.28
N PHE A 178 12.18 30.20 3.02
CA PHE A 178 10.96 29.40 2.90
C PHE A 178 11.00 28.22 3.85
N HIS A 179 9.82 27.86 4.35
CA HIS A 179 9.61 26.59 5.02
C HIS A 179 8.57 25.76 4.28
N VAL A 180 8.73 24.45 4.34
CA VAL A 180 7.78 23.46 3.82
C VAL A 180 6.99 22.90 5.00
N GLN A 181 5.70 23.22 5.05
CA GLN A 181 4.75 22.57 5.92
C GLN A 181 4.26 21.28 5.26
N ILE A 182 4.51 20.16 5.93
CA ILE A 182 3.98 18.85 5.56
C ILE A 182 2.66 18.67 6.31
N LEU A 183 1.55 18.79 5.61
CA LEU A 183 0.23 18.49 6.14
C LEU A 183 -0.12 17.03 5.87
N GLY A 184 -0.82 16.41 6.81
CA GLY A 184 -1.31 15.04 6.71
C GLY A 184 -2.79 14.96 7.03
N GLN A 185 -3.50 14.11 6.31
CA GLN A 185 -4.90 13.78 6.58
C GLN A 185 -5.10 12.28 6.49
N TRP A 186 -5.62 11.68 7.55
CA TRP A 186 -5.99 10.27 7.53
C TRP A 186 -7.25 10.02 6.72
N PHE A 187 -7.30 8.84 6.10
CA PHE A 187 -8.46 8.29 5.43
C PHE A 187 -8.71 6.87 5.90
N ASP A 188 -9.95 6.62 6.28
CA ASP A 188 -10.47 5.31 6.60
C ASP A 188 -11.08 4.75 5.30
N ASN A 189 -10.57 3.61 4.84
CA ASN A 189 -10.98 2.97 3.59
C ASN A 189 -11.51 1.57 3.88
N LEU A 190 -12.68 1.24 3.35
CA LEU A 190 -13.24 -0.10 3.37
C LEU A 190 -13.06 -0.68 1.97
N LEU A 191 -12.17 -1.65 1.85
CA LEU A 191 -11.95 -2.39 0.62
C LEU A 191 -12.79 -3.65 0.63
N LYS A 192 -13.52 -3.85 -0.47
CA LYS A 192 -14.25 -5.07 -0.76
C LYS A 192 -13.43 -5.88 -1.77
N PHE A 193 -13.13 -7.12 -1.42
CA PHE A 193 -12.49 -8.10 -2.30
C PHE A 193 -13.49 -9.18 -2.67
N ASP A 194 -13.66 -9.44 -3.97
CA ASP A 194 -14.48 -10.54 -4.47
C ASP A 194 -13.58 -11.60 -5.09
N CYS A 195 -13.67 -12.81 -4.57
CA CYS A 195 -12.94 -14.00 -4.99
C CYS A 195 -13.82 -14.82 -5.93
N TRP A 196 -13.50 -14.83 -7.23
CA TRP A 196 -14.27 -15.48 -8.29
C TRP A 196 -13.65 -16.82 -8.68
N SER A 197 -14.46 -17.87 -8.69
CA SER A 197 -14.06 -19.21 -9.15
C SER A 197 -15.22 -19.91 -9.88
N VAL A 198 -14.90 -20.92 -10.69
CA VAL A 198 -15.90 -21.73 -11.43
C VAL A 198 -16.69 -22.65 -10.49
N THR A 199 -16.09 -23.06 -9.37
CA THR A 199 -16.74 -24.00 -8.45
C THR A 199 -16.91 -23.38 -7.07
N ASN A 200 -17.98 -23.75 -6.37
CA ASN A 200 -18.21 -23.34 -4.98
C ASN A 200 -17.00 -23.65 -4.08
N ARG A 201 -16.48 -24.88 -4.17
CA ARG A 201 -15.28 -25.30 -3.42
C ARG A 201 -14.04 -24.49 -3.80
N GLY A 202 -13.87 -24.17 -5.07
CA GLY A 202 -12.78 -23.31 -5.54
C GLY A 202 -12.87 -21.91 -4.95
N ALA A 203 -14.07 -21.33 -4.89
CA ALA A 203 -14.28 -20.01 -4.31
C ALA A 203 -14.03 -20.00 -2.78
N ASP A 204 -14.45 -21.05 -2.07
CA ASP A 204 -14.18 -21.21 -0.63
C ASP A 204 -12.69 -21.43 -0.31
N ASN A 205 -11.98 -22.18 -1.16
CA ASN A 205 -10.54 -22.31 -1.03
C ASN A 205 -9.82 -20.98 -1.35
N LEU A 206 -10.25 -20.27 -2.39
CA LEU A 206 -9.67 -18.99 -2.80
C LEU A 206 -9.76 -17.94 -1.71
N ILE A 207 -10.94 -17.79 -1.11
CA ILE A 207 -11.16 -16.79 -0.06
C ILE A 207 -10.33 -17.10 1.20
N SER A 208 -10.27 -18.37 1.62
CA SER A 208 -9.45 -18.78 2.77
C SER A 208 -7.97 -18.52 2.52
N TRP A 209 -7.48 -18.91 1.34
CA TRP A 209 -6.10 -18.67 0.93
C TRP A 209 -5.77 -17.18 0.87
N PHE A 210 -6.70 -16.36 0.36
CA PHE A 210 -6.50 -14.92 0.26
C PHE A 210 -6.54 -14.22 1.62
N GLU A 211 -7.38 -14.70 2.56
CA GLU A 211 -7.41 -14.22 3.95
C GLU A 211 -6.06 -14.48 4.66
N ASP A 212 -5.51 -15.69 4.54
CA ASP A 212 -4.20 -16.05 5.07
C ASP A 212 -3.08 -15.19 4.46
N PHE A 213 -3.15 -14.93 3.15
CA PHE A 213 -2.25 -14.02 2.46
C PHE A 213 -2.30 -12.60 3.03
N LEU A 214 -3.49 -12.02 3.15
CA LEU A 214 -3.66 -10.66 3.70
C LEU A 214 -3.12 -10.57 5.13
N PHE A 215 -3.42 -11.56 5.97
CA PHE A 215 -2.91 -11.63 7.34
C PHE A 215 -1.39 -11.70 7.37
N LYS A 216 -0.79 -12.57 6.56
CA LYS A 216 0.66 -12.77 6.51
C LYS A 216 1.43 -11.51 6.09
N TYR A 217 0.95 -10.79 5.07
CA TYR A 217 1.65 -9.59 4.56
C TYR A 217 1.27 -8.29 5.25
N THR A 218 0.31 -8.32 6.19
CA THR A 218 -0.13 -7.13 6.94
C THR A 218 1.05 -6.36 7.54
N TRP A 219 2.01 -7.04 8.16
CA TRP A 219 3.17 -6.37 8.78
C TRP A 219 4.08 -5.69 7.75
N VAL A 220 4.24 -6.29 6.56
CA VAL A 220 5.05 -5.72 5.46
C VAL A 220 4.43 -4.42 4.99
N TRP A 221 3.11 -4.40 4.79
CA TRP A 221 2.40 -3.22 4.34
C TRP A 221 2.39 -2.14 5.42
N LYS A 222 2.23 -2.51 6.69
CA LYS A 222 2.37 -1.55 7.80
C LYS A 222 3.76 -0.91 7.84
N LYS A 223 4.81 -1.71 7.64
CA LYS A 223 6.19 -1.20 7.53
C LYS A 223 6.39 -0.27 6.31
N ASN A 224 5.59 -0.43 5.26
CA ASN A 224 5.63 0.40 4.05
C ASN A 224 4.65 1.59 4.08
N GLY A 225 4.11 1.94 5.25
CA GLY A 225 3.37 3.18 5.47
C GLY A 225 1.86 3.06 5.53
N VAL A 226 1.32 1.84 5.49
CA VAL A 226 -0.10 1.63 5.81
C VAL A 226 -0.28 1.74 7.32
N GLN A 227 -1.15 2.62 7.78
CA GLN A 227 -1.24 2.93 9.21
C GLN A 227 -1.92 1.79 9.99
N GLU A 228 -3.03 1.27 9.47
CA GLU A 228 -3.80 0.22 10.13
C GLU A 228 -4.50 -0.67 9.11
N ILE A 229 -4.61 -1.97 9.42
CA ILE A 229 -5.29 -2.95 8.57
C ILE A 229 -6.10 -3.85 9.49
N LEU A 230 -7.41 -3.92 9.30
CA LEU A 230 -8.30 -4.75 10.11
C LEU A 230 -9.20 -5.60 9.21
N TYR A 231 -9.33 -6.87 9.56
CA TYR A 231 -10.39 -7.70 9.01
C TYR A 231 -11.74 -7.24 9.56
N MET A 232 -12.70 -6.98 8.67
CA MET A 232 -14.02 -6.51 9.08
C MET A 232 -14.98 -7.69 9.16
N ASN A 233 -15.25 -8.32 8.02
CA ASN A 233 -16.16 -9.46 7.91
C ASN A 233 -16.08 -10.10 6.52
N ARG A 234 -16.57 -11.34 6.44
CA ARG A 234 -16.97 -12.01 5.20
C ARG A 234 -18.44 -11.73 4.93
N SER A 235 -18.81 -11.47 3.67
CA SER A 235 -20.22 -11.31 3.30
C SER A 235 -20.93 -12.67 3.22
N MET A 236 -22.26 -12.63 3.12
CA MET A 236 -23.01 -13.84 2.82
C MET A 236 -22.62 -14.35 1.43
N ASP A 237 -22.60 -15.67 1.26
CA ASP A 237 -22.30 -16.27 -0.03
C ASP A 237 -23.39 -15.88 -1.03
N GLU A 238 -22.98 -15.29 -2.16
CA GLU A 238 -23.87 -14.89 -3.24
C GLU A 238 -23.58 -15.75 -4.47
N GLU A 239 -24.64 -16.23 -5.13
CA GLU A 239 -24.55 -16.83 -6.45
C GLU A 239 -25.03 -15.78 -7.47
N VAL A 240 -24.16 -15.38 -8.39
CA VAL A 240 -24.50 -14.36 -9.38
C VAL A 240 -25.17 -15.02 -10.60
N ILE A 241 -26.46 -15.32 -10.48
CA ILE A 241 -27.26 -15.95 -11.56
C ILE A 241 -27.52 -14.98 -12.74
N LYS A 242 -27.06 -13.72 -12.64
CA LYS A 242 -27.30 -12.71 -13.68
C LYS A 242 -26.54 -12.96 -14.99
N TRP A 243 -25.53 -13.82 -14.97
CA TRP A 243 -24.69 -14.11 -16.13
C TRP A 243 -24.92 -15.55 -16.61
N ARG A 244 -24.67 -15.80 -17.90
CA ARG A 244 -24.80 -17.14 -18.51
C ARG A 244 -23.72 -18.13 -18.07
N ASP A 245 -22.82 -17.70 -17.19
CA ASP A 245 -21.74 -18.51 -16.66
C ASP A 245 -21.99 -18.78 -15.18
N ASP A 246 -21.88 -20.05 -14.80
CA ASP A 246 -21.99 -20.54 -13.42
C ASP A 246 -20.72 -20.19 -12.63
N ILE A 247 -20.43 -18.89 -12.49
CA ILE A 247 -19.33 -18.40 -11.64
C ILE A 247 -19.84 -18.06 -10.25
N VAL A 248 -19.04 -18.47 -9.27
CA VAL A 248 -19.34 -18.30 -7.86
C VAL A 248 -18.37 -17.28 -7.28
N ASN A 249 -18.86 -16.38 -6.43
CA ASN A 249 -18.02 -15.45 -5.70
C ASN A 249 -18.13 -15.59 -4.18
N ARG A 250 -17.05 -15.18 -3.51
CA ARG A 250 -17.00 -14.97 -2.07
C ARG A 250 -16.42 -13.60 -1.79
N THR A 251 -17.03 -12.85 -0.88
CA THR A 251 -16.68 -11.46 -0.61
C THR A 251 -16.01 -11.29 0.75
N LEU A 252 -14.88 -10.60 0.80
CA LEU A 252 -14.21 -10.13 2.01
C LEU A 252 -14.24 -8.60 2.12
N TYR A 253 -14.39 -8.10 3.35
CA TYR A 253 -14.21 -6.68 3.67
C TYR A 253 -13.02 -6.50 4.60
N TYR A 254 -12.11 -5.62 4.19
CA TYR A 254 -10.98 -5.19 5.01
C TYR A 254 -10.96 -3.68 5.12
N TYR A 255 -10.64 -3.23 6.32
CA TYR A 255 -10.40 -1.84 6.62
C TYR A 255 -8.91 -1.52 6.46
N PHE A 256 -8.62 -0.41 5.79
CA PHE A 256 -7.29 0.15 5.62
C PHE A 256 -7.29 1.62 6.02
N ARG A 257 -6.42 1.98 6.97
CA ARG A 257 -6.12 3.38 7.27
C ARG A 257 -4.90 3.83 6.47
N THR A 258 -5.09 4.86 5.66
CA THR A 258 -4.05 5.48 4.83
C THR A 258 -3.89 6.94 5.20
N GLU A 259 -2.79 7.56 4.78
CA GLU A 259 -2.57 8.98 4.99
C GLU A 259 -2.28 9.69 3.66
N LYS A 260 -2.97 10.82 3.43
CA LYS A 260 -2.64 11.72 2.32
C LYS A 260 -1.75 12.83 2.83
N ILE A 261 -0.57 12.95 2.24
CA ILE A 261 0.38 14.03 2.52
C ILE A 261 0.20 15.16 1.50
N ILE A 262 0.25 16.39 1.99
CA ILE A 262 0.19 17.63 1.21
C ILE A 262 1.39 18.47 1.61
N LEU A 263 2.18 18.90 0.64
CA LEU A 263 3.33 19.77 0.85
C LEU A 263 2.93 21.20 0.52
N LEU A 264 3.04 22.10 1.48
CA LEU A 264 2.86 23.53 1.29
C LEU A 264 4.18 24.24 1.54
N ARG A 265 4.68 24.95 0.55
CA ARG A 265 5.84 25.83 0.70
C ARG A 265 5.34 27.23 1.00
N GLU A 266 5.75 27.79 2.12
CA GLU A 266 5.39 29.14 2.56
C GLU A 266 6.66 29.99 2.74
N HIS A 267 6.55 31.27 2.43
CA HIS A 267 7.63 32.24 2.64
C HIS A 267 7.62 32.72 4.09
N ASP A 268 8.79 32.75 4.71
CA ASP A 268 8.97 33.30 6.05
C ASP A 268 8.89 34.82 5.98
N PHE A 269 7.73 35.38 6.29
CA PHE A 269 7.59 36.84 6.41
C PHE A 269 8.23 37.31 7.72
N THR A 270 9.43 37.85 7.64
CA THR A 270 10.16 38.39 8.79
C THR A 270 9.79 39.83 9.13
N GLN A 271 9.26 40.60 8.16
CA GLN A 271 8.93 42.03 8.34
C GLN A 271 7.60 42.40 7.68
N PHE A 272 6.76 43.13 8.42
CA PHE A 272 5.58 43.82 7.90
C PHE A 272 5.74 45.32 8.15
N ASP A 273 5.86 46.11 7.09
CA ASP A 273 5.81 47.57 7.21
C ASP A 273 4.34 48.03 7.19
N ILE A 274 3.80 48.38 8.36
CA ILE A 274 2.45 48.94 8.47
C ILE A 274 2.55 50.46 8.31
N ILE A 275 2.28 50.97 7.10
CA ILE A 275 2.10 52.40 6.88
C ILE A 275 0.68 52.76 7.30
N ALA A 276 0.49 53.02 8.59
CA ALA A 276 -0.74 53.63 9.08
C ALA A 276 -0.70 55.12 8.77
N SER A 277 -1.26 55.52 7.62
CA SER A 277 -1.59 56.93 7.41
C SER A 277 -2.76 57.28 8.33
N LEU A 278 -2.46 57.76 9.54
CA LEU A 278 -3.43 58.52 10.32
C LEU A 278 -3.76 59.74 9.47
N GLY A 279 -4.85 59.63 8.72
CA GLY A 279 -5.54 60.78 8.16
C GLY A 279 -5.92 61.64 9.35
N SER A 280 -5.07 62.58 9.69
CA SER A 280 -5.43 63.75 10.46
C SER A 280 -6.40 64.52 9.57
N SER A 281 -7.66 64.04 9.54
CA SER A 281 -8.81 64.89 9.33
C SER A 281 -8.84 65.85 10.52
N ILE A 282 -7.89 66.78 10.53
CA ILE A 282 -8.05 68.06 11.21
C ILE A 282 -9.25 68.64 10.48
N TYR A 283 -10.41 68.48 11.11
CA TYR A 283 -11.53 69.37 10.85
C TYR A 283 -10.94 70.76 11.08
N ASP A 284 -10.74 71.50 10.00
CA ASP A 284 -10.39 72.91 10.04
C ASP A 284 -11.72 73.67 9.98
N PRO A 285 -12.35 74.03 11.11
CA PRO A 285 -13.47 74.93 11.11
C PRO A 285 -12.92 76.36 11.03
N THR A 286 -12.23 76.72 9.94
CA THR A 286 -11.98 78.14 9.67
C THR A 286 -13.20 78.73 8.96
N PRO A 287 -13.86 79.74 9.55
CA PRO A 287 -14.82 80.56 8.83
C PRO A 287 -14.06 81.28 7.72
N SER A 288 -14.64 81.26 6.53
CA SER A 288 -14.25 82.04 5.37
C SER A 288 -13.80 83.47 5.74
N GLY A 289 -12.51 83.76 5.54
CA GLY A 289 -12.00 85.11 5.48
C GLY A 289 -10.80 85.36 6.39
N ILE A 290 -9.60 85.19 5.84
CA ILE A 290 -8.50 86.18 5.82
C ILE A 290 -7.34 85.52 5.07
N GLN A 291 -7.00 86.06 3.90
CA GLN A 291 -5.81 85.66 3.16
C GLN A 291 -4.57 86.16 3.91
N ALA A 292 -3.72 85.23 4.34
CA ALA A 292 -2.35 85.53 4.74
C ALA A 292 -1.40 84.87 3.73
N SER A 293 -0.86 85.71 2.84
CA SER A 293 0.27 85.38 2.00
C SER A 293 1.49 85.11 2.88
N GLY A 294 2.01 83.89 2.84
CA GLY A 294 3.16 83.47 3.64
C GLY A 294 3.86 82.27 3.00
N VAL A 295 4.67 82.55 1.99
CA VAL A 295 5.71 81.66 1.45
C VAL A 295 6.62 81.22 2.59
N THR A 296 6.94 79.92 2.70
CA THR A 296 8.30 79.50 3.06
C THR A 296 8.64 78.15 2.43
N VAL A 297 9.87 78.11 1.95
CA VAL A 297 10.51 77.19 1.03
C VAL A 297 10.97 75.91 1.72
N ILE A 298 11.00 74.86 0.90
CA ILE A 298 11.49 73.49 1.08
C ILE A 298 12.93 73.48 1.65
N ASN A 299 13.24 72.54 2.54
CA ASN A 299 14.61 72.06 2.69
C ASN A 299 14.63 70.55 2.83
N ASP A 300 15.24 69.93 1.82
CA ASP A 300 15.65 68.54 1.75
C ASP A 300 16.67 68.22 2.86
N GLY A 301 16.51 67.05 3.47
CA GLY A 301 17.46 66.48 4.41
C GLY A 301 17.72 65.03 4.06
N GLU A 302 18.62 64.82 3.10
CA GLU A 302 19.37 63.57 2.96
C GLU A 302 20.12 63.27 4.26
N THR A 303 20.05 62.02 4.73
CA THR A 303 21.14 61.41 5.47
C THR A 303 21.31 59.97 5.02
N LEU A 304 22.30 59.76 4.14
CA LEU A 304 22.97 58.49 3.94
C LEU A 304 23.70 58.12 5.25
N GLY A 305 23.42 56.92 5.76
CA GLY A 305 24.11 56.30 6.88
C GLY A 305 24.71 54.97 6.44
N ILE A 306 26.02 54.85 6.67
CA ILE A 306 26.98 53.82 6.27
C ILE A 306 26.63 52.43 6.82
#